data_AF-A0A656Z457-F1
#
_entry.id   AF-A0A656Z457-F1
#
_cell.length_a   1.000
_cell.length_b   1.000
_cell.length_c   1.000
_cell.angle_alpha   90.00
_cell.angle_beta   90.00
_cell.angle_gamma   90.00
#
_symmetry.space_group_name_H-M   'P 1'
#
loop_
_entity.id
_entity.type
_entity.pdbx_description
1 polymer ?
#
loop_
_entity_poly.entity_id
_entity_poly.type
_entity_poly.pdbx_seq_one_letter_code
_entity_poly.pdbx_strand_id
1 'polypeptide(L)'
;MSETTQLFLGLMGVLVTASAVAGVLSWRAPKPLSSTLVNLNARIKAWWIMVGAMCIAFLFGKGGVIMLFALISFASLREYATLTQTRRADHRVLLGMFLLVIPVQYYLIWIDWYGLYSIFIPVYCFLAMPVLTALSGDTSRFLERISEQQWGIMLSVYCISHVPALMTLDIPGFEGKKLLLIAFLVATVQGSDVLQYVFGKLFGKHRIAPNISPSKTWEGFVGGVASASLLGAGLAWLTPFSPMQAGALAATACVMGF
;
A
#
# COMPACT_ATOMS: atom_id res chain seq x y z
N MET A 1 22.21 11.37 15.43
CA MET A 1 20.77 11.37 15.06
C MET A 1 20.40 9.95 14.71
N SER A 2 19.27 9.42 15.17
CA SER A 2 18.85 8.08 14.72
C SER A 2 18.52 8.14 13.22
N GLU A 3 18.78 7.06 12.50
CA GLU A 3 18.43 6.90 11.08
C GLU A 3 16.95 7.21 10.83
N THR A 4 16.09 6.84 11.77
CA THR A 4 14.66 7.17 11.79
C THR A 4 14.41 8.68 11.83
N THR A 5 15.12 9.44 12.67
CA THR A 5 14.99 10.91 12.72
C THR A 5 15.49 11.55 11.43
N GLN A 6 16.58 11.06 10.84
CA GLN A 6 17.09 11.56 9.55
C GLN A 6 16.08 11.32 8.42
N LEU A 7 15.47 10.14 8.39
CA LEU A 7 14.42 9.81 7.42
C LEU A 7 13.22 10.75 7.55
N PHE A 8 12.71 10.93 8.78
CA PHE A 8 11.56 11.81 9.01
C PHE A 8 11.89 13.26 8.67
N LEU A 9 13.07 13.77 9.02
CA LEU A 9 13.49 15.12 8.64
C LEU A 9 13.62 15.28 7.13
N GLY A 10 14.15 14.27 6.43
CA GLY A 10 14.20 14.25 4.97
C GLY A 10 12.82 14.29 4.34
N LEU A 11 11.89 13.42 4.79
CA LEU A 11 10.50 13.39 4.33
C LEU A 11 9.79 14.72 4.61
N MET A 12 9.98 15.30 5.80
CA MET A 12 9.43 16.61 6.15
C MET A 12 9.97 17.71 5.25
N GLY A 13 11.28 17.72 4.97
CA GLY A 13 11.89 18.67 4.04
C GLY A 13 11.30 18.56 2.63
N VAL A 14 11.14 17.34 2.12
CA VAL A 14 10.52 17.09 0.80
C VAL A 14 9.05 17.54 0.80
N LEU A 15 8.28 17.24 1.83
CA LEU A 15 6.88 17.66 1.89
C LEU A 15 6.72 19.17 2.04
N VAL A 16 7.56 19.83 2.84
CA VAL A 16 7.53 21.29 2.99
C VAL A 16 7.89 21.97 1.69
N THR A 17 8.95 21.52 1.02
CA THR A 17 9.37 22.06 -0.30
C THR A 17 8.30 21.83 -1.36
N ALA A 18 7.73 20.62 -1.45
CA ALA A 18 6.62 20.33 -2.35
C ALA A 18 5.39 21.20 -2.05
N SER A 19 5.03 21.37 -0.77
CA SER A 19 3.92 22.22 -0.35
C SER A 19 4.16 23.69 -0.70
N ALA A 20 5.39 24.18 -0.51
CA ALA A 20 5.77 25.54 -0.86
C ALA A 20 5.70 25.77 -2.37
N VAL A 21 6.26 24.88 -3.18
CA VAL A 21 6.20 24.96 -4.64
C VAL A 21 4.77 24.91 -5.14
N ALA A 22 3.96 23.96 -4.64
CA ALA A 22 2.55 23.85 -5.02
C ALA A 22 1.74 25.07 -4.57
N GLY A 23 2.05 25.66 -3.41
CA GLY A 23 1.48 26.90 -2.93
C GLY A 23 1.81 28.09 -3.83
N VAL A 24 3.08 28.26 -4.21
CA VAL A 24 3.52 29.32 -5.14
C VAL A 24 2.87 29.16 -6.51
N LEU A 25 2.81 27.93 -7.04
CA LEU A 25 2.13 27.64 -8.30
C LEU A 25 0.63 27.94 -8.22
N SER A 26 -0.02 27.59 -7.09
CA SER A 26 -1.45 27.86 -6.87
C SER A 26 -1.75 29.34 -6.71
N TRP A 27 -0.81 30.10 -6.15
CA TRP A 27 -0.95 31.54 -6.00
C TRP A 27 -0.74 32.29 -7.33
N ARG A 28 0.19 31.82 -8.18
CA ARG A 28 0.46 32.41 -9.50
C ARG A 28 -0.50 31.95 -10.59
N ALA A 29 -1.24 30.87 -10.38
CA ALA A 29 -2.15 30.33 -11.38
C ALA A 29 -3.43 31.17 -11.50
N PRO A 30 -3.94 31.40 -12.73
CA PRO A 30 -5.26 32.00 -12.93
C PRO A 30 -6.36 31.12 -12.32
N LYS A 31 -7.39 31.76 -11.73
CA LYS A 31 -8.55 31.08 -11.16
C LYS A 31 -9.66 30.94 -12.20
N PRO A 32 -10.36 29.79 -12.30
CA PRO A 32 -10.23 28.59 -11.46
C PRO A 32 -8.96 27.77 -11.74
N LEU A 33 -8.46 27.11 -10.69
CA LEU A 33 -7.23 26.31 -10.78
C LEU A 33 -7.38 25.18 -11.80
N SER A 34 -6.29 24.88 -12.51
CA SER A 34 -6.24 23.75 -13.44
C SER A 34 -6.41 22.41 -12.69
N SER A 35 -7.01 21.42 -13.36
CA SER A 35 -7.21 20.09 -12.80
C SER A 35 -5.90 19.42 -12.37
N THR A 36 -4.78 19.73 -13.04
CA THR A 36 -3.45 19.27 -12.64
C THR A 36 -3.05 19.78 -11.26
N LEU A 37 -3.28 21.06 -10.99
CA LEU A 37 -2.85 21.67 -9.74
C LEU A 37 -3.75 21.28 -8.56
N VAL A 38 -5.05 21.10 -8.81
CA VAL A 38 -5.99 20.53 -7.82
C VAL A 38 -5.55 19.13 -7.41
N ASN A 39 -5.23 18.28 -8.38
CA ASN A 39 -4.75 16.91 -8.12
C ASN A 39 -3.41 16.89 -7.39
N LEU A 40 -2.47 17.77 -7.77
CA LEU A 40 -1.17 17.88 -7.10
C LEU A 40 -1.35 18.26 -5.62
N ASN A 41 -2.17 19.27 -5.33
CA ASN A 41 -2.45 19.69 -3.96
C ASN A 41 -3.14 18.58 -3.14
N ALA A 42 -4.08 17.84 -3.74
CA ALA A 42 -4.73 16.71 -3.09
C ALA A 42 -3.72 15.60 -2.72
N ARG A 43 -2.80 15.27 -3.63
CA ARG A 43 -1.73 14.29 -3.38
C ARG A 43 -0.79 14.74 -2.26
N ILE A 44 -0.35 15.99 -2.25
CA ILE A 44 0.51 16.53 -1.18
C ILE A 44 -0.20 16.46 0.19
N LYS A 45 -1.49 16.79 0.25
CA LYS A 45 -2.28 16.66 1.49
C LYS A 45 -2.39 15.21 1.95
N ALA A 46 -2.63 14.27 1.03
CA ALA A 46 -2.67 12.85 1.35
C ALA A 46 -1.32 12.38 1.92
N TRP A 47 -0.20 12.83 1.36
CA TRP A 47 1.14 12.54 1.87
C TRP A 47 1.37 13.03 3.29
N TRP A 48 0.92 14.24 3.63
CA TRP A 48 0.98 14.74 5.01
C TRP A 48 0.23 13.84 5.99
N ILE A 49 -0.97 13.38 5.61
CA ILE A 49 -1.77 12.46 6.42
C ILE A 49 -1.06 11.12 6.58
N MET A 50 -0.54 10.54 5.48
CA MET A 50 0.16 9.26 5.49
C MET A 50 1.44 9.30 6.33
N VAL A 51 2.28 10.33 6.15
CA VAL A 51 3.51 10.50 6.95
C VAL A 51 3.14 10.69 8.42
N GLY A 52 2.13 11.52 8.73
CA GLY A 52 1.66 11.70 10.11
C GLY A 52 1.18 10.39 10.76
N ALA A 53 0.34 9.62 10.06
CA ALA A 53 -0.13 8.32 10.54
C ALA A 53 1.01 7.32 10.74
N MET A 54 1.97 7.28 9.81
CA MET A 54 3.14 6.41 9.89
C MET A 54 4.06 6.82 11.05
N CYS A 55 4.29 8.12 11.27
CA CYS A 55 5.02 8.64 12.41
C CYS A 55 4.40 8.15 13.72
N ILE A 56 3.08 8.32 13.88
CA ILE A 56 2.36 7.89 15.08
C ILE A 56 2.51 6.38 15.27
N ALA A 57 2.32 5.59 14.21
CA ALA A 57 2.48 4.14 14.29
C ALA A 57 3.90 3.72 14.70
N PHE A 58 4.92 4.42 14.20
CA PHE A 58 6.32 4.15 14.53
C PHE A 58 6.65 4.45 16.00
N LEU A 59 5.98 5.43 16.62
CA LEU A 59 6.13 5.72 18.05
C LEU A 59 5.69 4.54 18.94
N PHE A 60 4.68 3.78 18.50
CA PHE A 60 4.20 2.57 19.17
C PHE A 60 4.91 1.28 18.70
N GLY A 61 5.98 1.41 17.89
CA GLY A 61 6.80 0.29 17.42
C GLY A 61 6.03 -0.74 16.59
N LYS A 62 6.39 -2.03 16.75
CA LYS A 62 5.77 -3.16 16.03
C LYS A 62 4.25 -3.16 16.16
N GLY A 63 3.74 -2.91 17.37
CA GLY A 63 2.31 -2.95 17.62
C GLY A 63 1.53 -1.81 16.99
N GLY A 64 2.09 -0.60 16.99
CA GLY A 64 1.50 0.55 16.29
C GLY A 64 1.34 0.33 14.80
N VAL A 65 2.38 -0.22 14.16
CA VAL A 65 2.38 -0.50 12.72
C VAL A 65 1.39 -1.62 12.39
N ILE A 66 1.38 -2.72 13.15
CA ILE A 66 0.40 -3.81 12.97
C ILE A 66 -1.03 -3.25 13.10
N MET A 67 -1.30 -2.42 14.11
CA MET A 67 -2.63 -1.82 14.30
C MET A 67 -3.00 -0.87 13.16
N LEU A 68 -2.08 -0.02 12.71
CA LEU A 68 -2.32 0.89 11.58
C LEU A 68 -2.72 0.11 10.33
N PHE A 69 -1.96 -0.91 9.96
CA PHE A 69 -2.26 -1.72 8.78
C PHE A 69 -3.52 -2.57 8.95
N ALA A 70 -3.83 -3.04 10.16
CA ALA A 70 -5.11 -3.71 10.44
C ALA A 70 -6.32 -2.78 10.20
N LEU A 71 -6.22 -1.51 10.61
CA LEU A 71 -7.25 -0.50 10.35
C LEU A 71 -7.35 -0.16 8.86
N ILE A 72 -6.22 -0.10 8.14
CA ILE A 72 -6.19 0.09 6.68
C ILE A 72 -6.85 -1.11 5.99
N SER A 73 -6.56 -2.34 6.41
CA SER A 73 -7.21 -3.55 5.89
C SER A 73 -8.71 -3.55 6.15
N PHE A 74 -9.14 -3.12 7.34
CA PHE A 74 -10.56 -2.97 7.66
C PHE A 74 -11.24 -1.96 6.74
N ALA A 75 -10.65 -0.77 6.57
CA ALA A 75 -11.17 0.27 5.69
C ALA A 75 -11.23 -0.19 4.22
N SER A 76 -10.15 -0.80 3.73
CA SER A 76 -10.05 -1.34 2.37
C SER A 76 -11.08 -2.45 2.12
N LEU A 77 -11.24 -3.38 3.07
CA LEU A 77 -12.22 -4.45 2.94
C LEU A 77 -13.65 -3.91 3.00
N ARG A 78 -13.90 -2.86 3.81
CA ARG A 78 -15.20 -2.18 3.85
C ARG A 78 -15.55 -1.58 2.51
N GLU A 79 -14.63 -0.84 1.89
CA GLU A 79 -14.84 -0.27 0.55
C GLU A 79 -15.04 -1.37 -0.50
N TYR A 80 -14.22 -2.41 -0.48
CA TYR A 80 -14.36 -3.54 -1.38
C TYR A 80 -15.75 -4.20 -1.25
N ALA A 81 -16.19 -4.50 -0.02
CA ALA A 81 -17.46 -5.15 0.25
C ALA A 81 -18.67 -4.33 -0.24
N THR A 82 -18.57 -2.99 -0.26
CA THR A 82 -19.64 -2.13 -0.80
C THR A 82 -19.79 -2.20 -2.32
N LEU A 83 -18.76 -2.65 -3.03
CA LEU A 83 -18.77 -2.79 -4.49
C LEU A 83 -19.22 -4.20 -4.93
N THR A 84 -19.16 -5.17 -4.03
CA THR A 84 -19.49 -6.58 -4.31
C THR A 84 -20.96 -6.90 -4.11
N GLN A 85 -21.42 -7.98 -4.73
CA GLN A 85 -22.81 -8.40 -4.67
C GLN A 85 -23.09 -9.19 -3.40
N THR A 86 -23.38 -8.48 -2.32
CA THR A 86 -23.68 -9.10 -1.02
C THR A 86 -25.15 -9.48 -0.89
N ARG A 87 -25.43 -10.70 -0.42
CA ARG A 87 -26.78 -11.16 -0.07
C ARG A 87 -26.95 -11.35 1.43
N ARG A 88 -28.20 -11.49 1.87
CA ARG A 88 -28.53 -11.86 3.27
C ARG A 88 -27.83 -13.14 3.72
N ALA A 89 -27.72 -14.13 2.83
CA ALA A 89 -27.01 -15.39 3.10
C ALA A 89 -25.51 -15.19 3.39
N ASP A 90 -24.88 -14.12 2.88
CA ASP A 90 -23.44 -13.86 3.05
C ASP A 90 -23.08 -13.15 4.35
N HIS A 91 -24.05 -12.70 5.14
CA HIS A 91 -23.77 -11.85 6.31
C HIS A 91 -22.86 -12.55 7.32
N ARG A 92 -22.99 -13.88 7.47
CA ARG A 92 -22.12 -14.67 8.35
C ARG A 92 -20.68 -14.71 7.85
N VAL A 93 -20.49 -14.87 6.54
CA VAL A 93 -19.16 -14.91 5.93
C VAL A 93 -18.51 -13.54 5.98
N LEU A 94 -19.25 -12.48 5.65
CA LEU A 94 -18.79 -11.09 5.77
C LEU A 94 -18.38 -10.77 7.21
N LEU A 95 -19.22 -11.11 8.19
CA LEU A 95 -18.90 -10.89 9.60
C LEU A 95 -17.63 -11.67 10.00
N GLY A 96 -17.46 -12.90 9.52
CA GLY A 96 -16.24 -13.68 9.71
C GLY A 96 -15.00 -13.01 9.07
N MET A 97 -15.12 -12.40 7.90
CA MET A 97 -14.02 -11.68 7.26
C MET A 97 -13.54 -10.50 8.12
N PHE A 98 -14.46 -9.72 8.69
CA PHE A 98 -14.10 -8.56 9.51
C PHE A 98 -13.67 -8.92 10.93
N LEU A 99 -14.40 -9.82 11.60
CA LEU A 99 -14.19 -10.11 13.04
C LEU A 99 -13.25 -11.27 13.31
N LEU A 100 -12.99 -12.14 12.34
CA LEU A 100 -12.11 -13.30 12.49
C LEU A 100 -10.86 -13.16 11.60
N VAL A 101 -11.03 -13.00 10.29
CA VAL A 101 -9.89 -13.04 9.35
C VAL A 101 -8.90 -11.91 9.62
N ILE A 102 -9.36 -10.67 9.80
CA ILE A 102 -8.48 -9.54 10.10
C ILE A 102 -7.75 -9.75 11.45
N PRO A 103 -8.42 -9.94 12.61
CA PRO A 103 -7.72 -10.11 13.87
C PRO A 103 -6.76 -11.29 13.88
N VAL A 104 -7.15 -12.44 13.30
CA VAL A 104 -6.29 -13.62 13.24
C VAL A 104 -5.07 -13.35 12.37
N GLN A 105 -5.22 -12.80 11.16
CA GLN A 105 -4.08 -12.52 10.27
C GLN A 105 -3.05 -11.60 10.95
N TYR A 106 -3.50 -10.52 11.57
CA TYR A 106 -2.61 -9.56 12.23
C TYR A 106 -2.06 -10.08 13.56
N TYR A 107 -2.80 -10.94 14.28
CA TYR A 107 -2.29 -11.65 15.45
C TYR A 107 -1.18 -12.65 15.07
N LEU A 108 -1.33 -13.38 13.95
CA LEU A 108 -0.30 -14.30 13.47
C LEU A 108 1.00 -13.57 13.12
N ILE A 109 0.91 -12.36 12.57
CA ILE A 109 2.07 -11.47 12.33
C ILE A 109 2.64 -10.98 13.67
N TRP A 110 1.79 -10.67 14.65
CA TRP A 110 2.25 -10.25 15.97
C TRP A 110 3.14 -11.30 16.64
N ILE A 111 2.77 -12.58 16.56
CA ILE A 111 3.53 -13.70 17.13
C ILE A 111 4.65 -14.23 16.20
N ASP A 112 4.91 -13.56 15.08
CA ASP A 112 5.96 -13.92 14.11
C ASP A 112 5.81 -15.32 13.48
N TRP A 113 4.58 -15.85 13.37
CA TRP A 113 4.34 -17.19 12.83
C TRP A 113 4.27 -17.20 11.29
N TYR A 114 5.44 -17.07 10.65
CA TYR A 114 5.60 -17.01 9.20
C TYR A 114 4.83 -18.09 8.43
N GLY A 115 5.00 -19.35 8.83
CA GLY A 115 4.39 -20.47 8.15
C GLY A 115 2.87 -20.40 8.14
N LEU A 116 2.24 -19.85 9.18
CA LEU A 116 0.78 -19.83 9.29
C LEU A 116 0.18 -18.58 8.63
N TYR A 117 0.72 -17.37 8.86
CA TYR A 117 0.11 -16.16 8.26
C TYR A 117 0.20 -16.14 6.71
N SER A 118 1.22 -16.79 6.14
CA SER A 118 1.41 -16.88 4.68
C SER A 118 0.41 -17.82 4.00
N ILE A 119 -0.08 -18.84 4.69
CA ILE A 119 -1.05 -19.81 4.16
C ILE A 119 -2.46 -19.61 4.71
N PHE A 120 -2.64 -18.84 5.79
CA PHE A 120 -3.93 -18.63 6.46
C PHE A 120 -5.03 -18.20 5.48
N ILE A 121 -4.80 -17.13 4.73
CA ILE A 121 -5.79 -16.64 3.77
C ILE A 121 -5.83 -17.52 2.49
N PRO A 122 -4.71 -17.76 1.78
CA PRO A 122 -4.75 -18.44 0.48
C PRO A 122 -5.16 -19.92 0.55
N VAL A 123 -4.96 -20.58 1.69
CA VAL A 123 -5.30 -22.00 1.87
C VAL A 123 -6.53 -22.12 2.75
N TYR A 124 -6.47 -21.70 4.02
CA TYR A 124 -7.54 -21.98 4.97
C TYR A 124 -8.79 -21.16 4.71
N CYS A 125 -8.69 -19.83 4.55
CA CYS A 125 -9.86 -19.01 4.26
C CYS A 125 -10.46 -19.32 2.90
N PHE A 126 -9.62 -19.55 1.87
CA PHE A 126 -10.09 -19.92 0.53
C PHE A 126 -10.85 -21.26 0.52
N LEU A 127 -10.45 -22.24 1.34
CA LEU A 127 -11.19 -23.49 1.48
C LEU A 127 -12.44 -23.34 2.37
N ALA A 128 -12.37 -22.56 3.45
CA ALA A 128 -13.47 -22.40 4.39
C ALA A 128 -14.65 -21.59 3.80
N MET A 129 -14.38 -20.54 3.02
CA MET A 129 -15.42 -19.66 2.47
C MET A 129 -16.45 -20.39 1.59
N PRO A 130 -16.07 -21.20 0.59
CA PRO A 130 -17.02 -22.00 -0.18
C PRO A 130 -17.90 -22.90 0.70
N VAL A 131 -17.31 -23.53 1.72
CA VAL A 131 -18.04 -24.41 2.65
C VAL A 131 -19.06 -23.61 3.45
N LEU A 132 -18.66 -22.47 4.04
CA LEU A 132 -19.57 -21.62 4.82
C LEU A 132 -20.70 -21.02 3.96
N THR A 133 -20.37 -20.63 2.73
CA THR A 133 -21.36 -20.12 1.77
C THR A 133 -22.31 -21.23 1.31
N ALA A 134 -21.82 -22.46 1.09
CA ALA A 134 -22.64 -23.61 0.72
C ALA A 134 -23.60 -24.03 1.83
N LEU A 135 -23.14 -24.00 3.09
CA LEU A 135 -23.97 -24.27 4.27
C LEU A 135 -25.11 -23.27 4.45
N SER A 136 -25.04 -22.10 3.81
CA SER A 136 -26.12 -21.12 3.81
C SER A 136 -27.27 -21.47 2.86
N GLY A 137 -27.11 -22.50 2.02
CA GLY A 137 -28.16 -23.04 1.15
C GLY A 137 -28.53 -22.19 -0.07
N ASP A 138 -27.92 -21.01 -0.26
CA ASP A 138 -28.17 -20.15 -1.42
C ASP A 138 -27.13 -20.40 -2.53
N THR A 139 -27.56 -21.11 -3.57
CA THR A 139 -26.75 -21.43 -4.77
C THR A 139 -26.71 -20.30 -5.81
N SER A 140 -27.47 -19.22 -5.60
CA SER A 140 -27.53 -18.10 -6.54
C SER A 140 -26.18 -17.42 -6.66
N ARG A 141 -25.66 -17.33 -7.89
CA ARG A 141 -24.35 -16.70 -8.22
C ARG A 141 -23.23 -17.20 -7.29
N PHE A 142 -23.28 -18.47 -6.89
CA PHE A 142 -22.40 -19.05 -5.88
C PHE A 142 -20.91 -18.82 -6.18
N LEU A 143 -20.50 -19.10 -7.41
CA LEU A 143 -19.10 -18.99 -7.83
C LEU A 143 -18.60 -17.53 -7.84
N GLU A 144 -19.46 -16.58 -8.24
CA GLU A 144 -19.15 -15.15 -8.22
C GLU A 144 -18.99 -14.64 -6.78
N ARG A 145 -19.95 -14.95 -5.90
CA ARG A 145 -19.92 -14.53 -4.48
C ARG A 145 -18.68 -15.06 -3.76
N ILE A 146 -18.32 -16.32 -3.99
CA ILE A 146 -17.10 -16.92 -3.42
C ILE A 146 -15.86 -16.21 -3.95
N SER A 147 -15.80 -15.99 -5.25
CA SER A 147 -14.65 -15.33 -5.88
C SER A 147 -14.49 -13.91 -5.34
N GLU A 148 -15.57 -13.15 -5.21
CA GLU A 148 -15.60 -11.82 -4.59
C GLU A 148 -15.12 -11.86 -3.14
N GLN A 149 -15.61 -12.80 -2.32
CA GLN A 149 -15.19 -12.95 -0.92
C GLN A 149 -13.69 -13.27 -0.80
N GLN A 150 -13.22 -14.25 -1.57
CA GLN A 150 -11.84 -14.72 -1.59
C GLN A 150 -10.88 -13.61 -2.05
N TRP A 151 -11.17 -12.96 -3.19
CA TRP A 151 -10.34 -11.87 -3.69
C TRP A 151 -10.42 -10.63 -2.80
N GLY A 152 -11.56 -10.38 -2.15
CA GLY A 152 -11.72 -9.30 -1.17
C GLY A 152 -10.74 -9.42 -0.01
N ILE A 153 -10.65 -10.60 0.62
CA ILE A 153 -9.66 -10.82 1.69
C ILE A 153 -8.24 -10.93 1.17
N MET A 154 -8.03 -11.46 -0.04
CA MET A 154 -6.70 -11.55 -0.63
C MET A 154 -6.09 -10.16 -0.86
N LEU A 155 -6.85 -9.26 -1.50
CA LEU A 155 -6.35 -7.92 -1.82
C LEU A 155 -6.34 -7.01 -0.59
N SER A 156 -7.42 -7.00 0.19
CA SER A 156 -7.62 -6.01 1.26
C SER A 156 -6.99 -6.42 2.59
N VAL A 157 -6.69 -7.72 2.78
CA VAL A 157 -6.12 -8.21 4.05
C VAL A 157 -4.77 -8.87 3.80
N TYR A 158 -4.70 -9.91 2.97
CA TYR A 158 -3.47 -10.66 2.76
C TYR A 158 -2.34 -9.76 2.22
N CYS A 159 -2.53 -9.13 1.05
CA CYS A 159 -1.51 -8.28 0.45
C CYS A 159 -1.08 -7.12 1.35
N ILE A 160 -2.04 -6.45 2.00
CA ILE A 160 -1.77 -5.32 2.91
C ILE A 160 -0.99 -5.78 4.16
N SER A 161 -1.35 -6.94 4.72
CA SER A 161 -0.70 -7.50 5.91
C SER A 161 0.77 -7.89 5.68
N HIS A 162 1.20 -8.06 4.42
CA HIS A 162 2.60 -8.34 4.11
C HIS A 162 3.53 -7.14 4.33
N VAL A 163 2.99 -5.92 4.41
CA VAL A 163 3.79 -4.73 4.73
C VAL A 163 4.31 -4.79 6.18
N PRO A 164 3.46 -4.93 7.22
CA PRO A 164 3.96 -5.14 8.58
C PRO A 164 4.67 -6.48 8.76
N ALA A 165 4.37 -7.49 7.94
CA ALA A 165 5.08 -8.77 7.97
C ALA A 165 6.59 -8.64 7.63
N LEU A 166 7.02 -7.56 6.99
CA LEU A 166 8.47 -7.28 6.82
C LEU A 166 9.21 -7.19 8.16
N MET A 167 8.50 -6.89 9.27
CA MET A 167 9.10 -6.87 10.61
C MET A 167 9.36 -8.27 11.18
N THR A 168 8.75 -9.32 10.63
CA THR A 168 8.97 -10.70 11.09
C THR A 168 10.21 -11.32 10.44
N LEU A 169 10.78 -10.68 9.40
CA LEU A 169 12.00 -11.15 8.75
C LEU A 169 13.18 -11.11 9.72
N ASP A 170 13.92 -12.20 9.79
CA ASP A 170 15.17 -12.27 10.54
C ASP A 170 16.34 -12.03 9.60
N ILE A 171 17.05 -10.91 9.82
CA ILE A 171 18.14 -10.46 8.96
C ILE A 171 19.35 -10.20 9.87
N PRO A 172 20.41 -11.02 9.79
CA PRO A 172 21.61 -10.85 10.59
C PRO A 172 22.18 -9.43 10.45
N GLY A 173 22.42 -8.77 11.59
CA GLY A 173 22.99 -7.41 11.61
C GLY A 173 22.01 -6.27 11.31
N PHE A 174 20.71 -6.56 11.13
CA PHE A 174 19.65 -5.57 10.90
C PHE A 174 18.57 -5.56 11.99
N GLU A 175 18.90 -6.11 13.15
CA GLU A 175 18.03 -6.16 14.33
C GLU A 175 17.70 -4.74 14.81
N GLY A 176 16.42 -4.48 15.10
CA GLY A 176 15.93 -3.16 15.54
C GLY A 176 15.67 -2.12 14.43
N LYS A 177 16.12 -2.37 13.19
CA LYS A 177 15.92 -1.45 12.04
C LYS A 177 14.81 -1.87 11.08
N LYS A 178 14.07 -2.93 11.39
CA LYS A 178 13.05 -3.52 10.49
C LYS A 178 11.95 -2.54 10.07
N LEU A 179 11.64 -1.55 10.92
CA LEU A 179 10.71 -0.45 10.58
C LEU A 179 11.20 0.40 9.38
N LEU A 180 12.51 0.50 9.18
CA LEU A 180 13.09 1.24 8.06
C LEU A 180 12.80 0.56 6.72
N LEU A 181 12.61 -0.77 6.68
CA LEU A 181 12.22 -1.50 5.47
C LEU A 181 10.82 -1.12 5.01
N ILE A 182 9.89 -0.96 5.96
CA ILE A 182 8.54 -0.48 5.66
C ILE A 182 8.61 0.94 5.13
N ALA A 183 9.40 1.79 5.77
CA ALA A 183 9.54 3.18 5.35
C ALA A 183 10.19 3.29 3.95
N PHE A 184 11.18 2.44 3.65
CA PHE A 184 11.78 2.29 2.33
C PHE A 184 10.74 1.86 1.28
N LEU A 185 9.97 0.81 1.55
CA LEU A 185 8.94 0.32 0.63
C LEU A 185 7.88 1.39 0.35
N VAL A 186 7.36 2.02 1.40
CA VAL A 186 6.33 3.06 1.27
C VAL A 186 6.90 4.28 0.53
N ALA A 187 8.10 4.75 0.88
CA ALA A 187 8.70 5.91 0.23
C ALA A 187 8.99 5.66 -1.27
N THR A 188 9.47 4.47 -1.62
CA THR A 188 9.80 4.12 -3.01
C THR A 188 8.55 3.94 -3.87
N VAL A 189 7.56 3.17 -3.41
CA VAL A 189 6.31 2.93 -4.15
C VAL A 189 5.49 4.21 -4.28
N GLN A 190 5.35 4.98 -3.19
CA GLN A 190 4.60 6.23 -3.24
C GLN A 190 5.34 7.31 -4.04
N GLY A 191 6.67 7.37 -3.91
CA GLY A 191 7.52 8.24 -4.72
C GLY A 191 7.36 7.94 -6.21
N SER A 192 7.30 6.65 -6.58
CA SER A 192 7.00 6.21 -7.93
C SER A 192 5.67 6.76 -8.43
N ASP A 193 4.57 6.66 -7.65
CA ASP A 193 3.25 7.16 -8.09
C ASP A 193 3.25 8.68 -8.37
N VAL A 194 3.93 9.47 -7.54
CA VAL A 194 4.07 10.92 -7.77
C VAL A 194 4.88 11.19 -9.03
N LEU A 195 6.02 10.52 -9.18
CA LEU A 195 6.91 10.72 -10.34
C LEU A 195 6.24 10.23 -11.63
N GLN A 196 5.51 9.12 -11.56
CA GLN A 196 4.73 8.61 -12.67
C GLN A 196 3.68 9.62 -13.16
N TYR A 197 3.00 10.28 -12.23
CA TYR A 197 2.07 11.36 -12.56
C TYR A 197 2.76 12.54 -13.24
N VAL A 198 3.93 12.94 -12.74
CA VAL A 198 4.72 14.06 -13.30
C VAL A 198 5.23 13.72 -14.70
N PHE A 199 5.93 12.60 -14.88
CA PHE A 199 6.43 12.15 -16.19
C PHE A 199 5.29 11.87 -17.16
N GLY A 200 4.19 11.28 -16.68
CA GLY A 200 3.02 11.01 -17.51
C GLY A 200 2.34 12.27 -18.02
N LYS A 201 2.37 13.37 -17.25
CA LYS A 201 1.85 14.67 -17.70
C LYS A 201 2.81 15.47 -18.58
N LEU A 202 4.12 15.36 -18.35
CA LEU A 202 5.14 16.09 -19.12
C LEU A 202 5.45 15.43 -20.47
N PHE A 203 5.53 14.10 -20.50
CA PHE A 203 6.02 13.33 -21.65
C PHE A 203 5.03 12.29 -22.17
N GLY A 204 3.89 12.11 -21.50
CA GLY A 204 2.93 11.05 -21.85
C GLY A 204 2.30 11.26 -23.21
N LYS A 205 2.57 10.34 -24.13
CA LYS A 205 1.96 10.29 -25.46
C LYS A 205 1.18 8.99 -25.66
N HIS A 206 1.68 7.88 -25.12
CA HIS A 206 1.09 6.55 -25.32
C HIS A 206 0.40 6.06 -24.05
N ARG A 207 -0.92 5.87 -24.11
CA ARG A 207 -1.71 5.31 -23.00
C ARG A 207 -1.50 3.80 -22.92
N ILE A 208 -1.37 3.27 -21.71
CA ILE A 208 -1.13 1.83 -21.48
C ILE A 208 -2.43 1.04 -21.62
N ALA A 209 -3.49 1.49 -20.92
CA ALA A 209 -4.77 0.79 -20.89
C ALA A 209 -5.92 1.81 -20.99
N PRO A 210 -6.23 2.33 -22.18
CA PRO A 210 -7.15 3.47 -22.35
C PRO A 210 -8.57 3.20 -21.85
N ASN A 211 -9.02 1.94 -21.88
CA ASN A 211 -10.36 1.54 -21.43
C ASN A 211 -10.47 1.30 -19.92
N ILE A 212 -9.35 1.10 -19.22
CA ILE A 212 -9.31 0.80 -17.78
C ILE A 212 -8.83 2.04 -17.00
N SER A 213 -7.80 2.72 -17.50
CA SER A 213 -7.21 3.90 -16.87
C SER A 213 -6.80 4.93 -17.94
N PRO A 214 -7.61 5.99 -18.16
CA PRO A 214 -7.34 6.97 -19.20
C PRO A 214 -6.12 7.86 -18.92
N SER A 215 -5.60 7.85 -17.70
CA SER A 215 -4.50 8.70 -17.23
C SER A 215 -3.13 8.02 -17.20
N LYS A 216 -3.05 6.69 -17.30
CA LYS A 216 -1.79 5.93 -17.24
C LYS A 216 -1.10 5.89 -18.62
N THR A 217 0.16 6.36 -18.68
CA THR A 217 0.98 6.37 -19.91
C THR A 217 2.27 5.56 -19.76
N TRP A 218 2.78 5.02 -20.88
CA TRP A 218 4.02 4.24 -20.94
C TRP A 218 5.22 5.07 -20.53
N GLU A 219 5.29 6.32 -20.99
CA GLU A 219 6.36 7.24 -20.63
C GLU A 219 6.32 7.59 -19.14
N GLY A 220 5.10 7.75 -18.60
CA GLY A 220 4.89 7.91 -17.16
C GLY A 220 5.42 6.70 -16.39
N PHE A 221 5.01 5.49 -16.77
CA PHE A 221 5.43 4.24 -16.12
C PHE A 221 6.95 4.07 -16.11
N VAL A 222 7.60 4.19 -17.27
CA VAL A 222 9.06 4.06 -17.38
C VAL A 222 9.77 5.14 -16.55
N GLY A 223 9.31 6.40 -16.63
CA GLY A 223 9.86 7.50 -15.84
C GLY A 223 9.69 7.30 -14.32
N GLY A 224 8.53 6.81 -13.91
CA GLY A 224 8.20 6.48 -12.51
C GLY A 224 9.10 5.39 -11.96
N VAL A 225 9.19 4.24 -12.65
CA VAL A 225 10.04 3.11 -12.24
C VAL A 225 11.52 3.48 -12.23
N ALA A 226 12.02 4.19 -13.25
CA ALA A 226 13.42 4.61 -13.30
C ALA A 226 13.75 5.55 -12.13
N SER A 227 12.89 6.52 -11.86
CA SER A 227 13.10 7.48 -10.77
C SER A 227 12.94 6.82 -9.40
N ALA A 228 12.01 5.87 -9.24
CA ALA A 228 11.85 5.09 -8.03
C ALA A 228 13.05 4.17 -7.77
N SER A 229 13.68 3.65 -8.83
CA SER A 229 14.91 2.86 -8.73
C SER A 229 16.08 3.72 -8.22
N LEU A 230 16.21 4.95 -8.73
CA LEU A 230 17.21 5.92 -8.24
C LEU A 230 16.91 6.36 -6.80
N LEU A 231 15.64 6.60 -6.48
CA LEU A 231 15.21 6.90 -5.12
C LEU A 231 15.55 5.74 -4.17
N GLY A 232 15.26 4.50 -4.57
CA GLY A 232 15.61 3.30 -3.82
C GLY A 232 17.12 3.16 -3.60
N ALA A 233 17.93 3.39 -4.64
CA ALA A 233 19.39 3.40 -4.52
C ALA A 233 19.89 4.49 -3.56
N GLY A 234 19.30 5.68 -3.58
CA GLY A 234 19.62 6.76 -2.65
C GLY A 234 19.17 6.51 -1.21
N LEU A 235 18.15 5.67 -1.03
CA LEU A 235 17.63 5.24 0.27
C LEU A 235 18.23 3.90 0.74
N ALA A 236 19.30 3.41 0.11
CA ALA A 236 19.89 2.12 0.44
C ALA A 236 20.37 2.01 1.89
N TRP A 237 20.74 3.12 2.53
CA TRP A 237 21.09 3.20 3.95
C TRP A 237 19.94 2.83 4.91
N LEU A 238 18.68 2.79 4.42
CA LEU A 238 17.52 2.28 5.16
C LEU A 238 17.39 0.75 5.08
N THR A 239 18.23 0.09 4.30
CA THR A 239 18.14 -1.33 3.99
C THR A 239 19.49 -2.02 4.27
N PRO A 240 19.52 -3.35 4.46
CA PRO A 240 20.77 -4.10 4.56
C PRO A 240 21.46 -4.27 3.19
N PHE A 241 20.93 -3.69 2.12
CA PHE A 241 21.33 -3.96 0.75
C PHE A 241 22.27 -2.90 0.19
N SER A 242 23.07 -3.27 -0.82
CA SER A 242 23.86 -2.29 -1.57
C SER A 242 22.95 -1.33 -2.37
N PRO A 243 23.43 -0.12 -2.74
CA PRO A 243 22.63 0.82 -3.54
C PRO A 243 22.02 0.21 -4.81
N MET A 244 22.76 -0.67 -5.48
CA MET A 244 22.28 -1.34 -6.69
C MET A 244 21.18 -2.36 -6.37
N GLN A 245 21.31 -3.11 -5.28
CA GLN A 245 20.29 -4.07 -4.82
C GLN A 245 19.03 -3.35 -4.33
N ALA A 246 19.18 -2.28 -3.55
CA ALA A 246 18.05 -1.45 -3.10
C ALA A 246 17.30 -0.82 -4.29
N GLY A 247 18.04 -0.31 -5.28
CA GLY A 247 17.45 0.19 -6.53
C GLY A 247 16.68 -0.89 -7.30
N ALA A 248 17.23 -2.11 -7.40
CA ALA A 248 16.56 -3.24 -8.05
C ALA A 248 15.30 -3.70 -7.29
N LEU A 249 15.32 -3.69 -5.95
CA LEU A 249 14.14 -3.97 -5.11
C LEU A 249 13.05 -2.91 -5.29
N ALA A 250 13.43 -1.63 -5.34
CA ALA A 250 12.47 -0.56 -5.62
C ALA A 250 11.89 -0.69 -7.03
N ALA A 251 12.71 -1.03 -8.03
CA ALA A 251 12.28 -1.26 -9.41
C ALA A 251 11.25 -2.40 -9.47
N THR A 252 11.56 -3.55 -8.86
CA THR A 252 10.67 -4.72 -8.85
C THR A 252 9.36 -4.43 -8.12
N ALA A 253 9.39 -3.77 -6.97
CA ALA A 253 8.18 -3.36 -6.25
C ALA A 253 7.30 -2.44 -7.12
N CYS A 254 7.90 -1.46 -7.81
CA CYS A 254 7.16 -0.52 -8.65
C CYS A 254 6.63 -1.14 -9.96
N VAL A 255 7.35 -2.10 -10.54
CA VAL A 255 6.90 -2.86 -11.72
C VAL A 255 5.73 -3.78 -11.36
N MET A 256 5.82 -4.49 -10.23
CA MET A 256 4.77 -5.42 -9.78
C MET A 256 3.52 -4.70 -9.28
N GLY A 257 3.67 -3.47 -8.77
CA GLY A 257 2.56 -2.64 -8.30
C GLY A 257 1.78 -1.91 -9.40
N PHE A 258 2.20 -2.02 -10.66
CA PHE A 258 1.63 -1.24 -11.77
C PHE A 258 0.46 -1.93 -12.49
#